data_AF-A0A3M2SSG6-F1
#
_entry.id   AF-A0A3M2SSG6-F1
#
_cell.length_a   1.000
_cell.length_b   1.000
_cell.length_c   1.000
_cell.angle_alpha   90.00
_cell.angle_beta   90.00
_cell.angle_gamma   90.00
#
_symmetry.space_group_name_H-M   'P 1'
#
loop_
_entity.id
_entity.type
_entity.pdbx_description
1 polymer ?
#
loop_
_entity_poly.entity_id
_entity_poly.type
_entity_poly.pdbx_seq_one_letter_code
_entity_poly.pdbx_strand_id
1 'polypeptide(L)'
;VTEEKKQLELYIPRGAREGDQIRLEGEADQVPGAEQTGDIVFHLVEQPHEVFQRTGNDLSAKLDITLAEALTGFHRVVLKHLDGRGIELNHPQEPGQILRPGEVLKIRGEGMPLK
;
A
#
# COMPACT_ATOMS: atom_id res chain seq x y z
N VAL A 1 -6.27 37.79 -18.85
CA VAL A 1 -5.89 36.48 -18.30
C VAL A 1 -6.22 35.46 -19.37
N THR A 2 -5.25 34.62 -19.75
CA THR A 2 -5.44 33.56 -20.74
C THR A 2 -5.28 32.24 -20.00
N GLU A 3 -6.25 31.34 -20.14
CA GLU A 3 -6.20 30.02 -19.52
C GLU A 3 -5.58 29.01 -20.49
N GLU A 4 -4.57 28.27 -20.04
CA GLU A 4 -3.96 27.18 -20.77
C GLU A 4 -4.26 25.85 -20.09
N LYS A 5 -4.61 24.82 -20.88
CA LYS A 5 -4.76 23.46 -20.37
C LYS A 5 -3.56 22.64 -20.83
N LYS A 6 -2.72 22.25 -19.87
CA LYS A 6 -1.55 21.39 -20.09
C LYS A 6 -1.76 20.05 -19.42
N GLN A 7 -1.37 18.97 -20.11
CA GLN A 7 -1.31 17.64 -19.51
C GLN A 7 0.05 17.46 -18.84
N LEU A 8 0.04 17.09 -17.56
CA LEU A 8 1.24 16.84 -16.77
C LEU A 8 1.31 15.35 -16.45
N GLU A 9 2.46 14.73 -16.72
CA GLU A 9 2.72 13.34 -16.35
C GLU A 9 3.40 13.28 -14.99
N LEU A 10 2.82 12.50 -14.07
CA LEU A 10 3.31 12.35 -12.71
C LEU A 10 3.79 10.91 -12.49
N TYR A 11 5.05 10.74 -12.12
CA TYR A 11 5.59 9.45 -11.73
C TYR A 11 5.47 9.25 -10.22
N ILE A 12 4.73 8.22 -9.79
CA ILE A 12 4.65 7.81 -8.39
C ILE A 12 5.64 6.67 -8.13
N PRO A 13 6.71 6.91 -7.34
CA PRO A 13 7.67 5.87 -7.02
C PRO A 13 7.03 4.69 -6.27
N ARG A 14 7.55 3.49 -6.51
CA ARG A 14 7.15 2.31 -5.73
C ARG A 14 7.46 2.53 -4.25
N GLY A 15 6.56 2.11 -3.37
CA GLY A 15 6.71 2.31 -1.94
C GLY A 15 6.39 3.73 -1.45
N ALA A 16 6.01 4.66 -2.33
CA ALA A 16 5.52 5.98 -1.94
C ALA A 16 4.39 5.85 -0.91
N ARG A 17 4.40 6.74 0.09
CA ARG A 17 3.53 6.68 1.26
C ARG A 17 2.67 7.92 1.36
N GLU A 18 1.63 7.82 2.18
CA GLU A 18 0.80 8.97 2.51
C GLU A 18 1.66 10.15 3.01
N GLY A 19 1.37 11.34 2.47
CA GLY A 19 2.09 12.57 2.76
C GLY A 19 3.36 12.78 1.94
N ASP A 20 3.83 11.81 1.14
CA ASP A 20 4.93 12.05 0.19
C ASP A 20 4.52 13.17 -0.78
N GLN A 21 5.49 14.01 -1.13
CA GLN A 21 5.30 15.16 -2.01
C GLN A 21 5.99 14.93 -3.35
N ILE A 22 5.30 15.25 -4.44
CA ILE A 22 5.90 15.32 -5.77
C ILE A 22 5.77 16.75 -6.28
N ARG A 23 6.91 17.36 -6.60
CA ARG A 23 7.01 18.75 -7.04
C ARG A 23 7.24 18.80 -8.54
N LEU A 24 6.45 19.62 -9.23
CA LEU A 24 6.69 20.03 -10.61
C LEU A 24 7.12 21.50 -10.59
N GLU A 25 8.41 21.73 -10.86
CA GLU A 25 9.02 23.05 -10.78
C GLU A 25 8.57 23.94 -11.95
N GLY A 26 8.17 25.17 -11.65
CA GLY A 26 7.82 26.16 -12.68
C GLY A 26 6.50 25.92 -13.43
N GLU A 27 5.65 25.02 -12.95
CA GLU A 27 4.35 24.68 -13.56
C GLU A 27 3.16 25.45 -12.97
N ALA A 28 3.37 26.35 -12.01
CA ALA A 28 2.28 27.16 -11.43
C ALA A 28 1.83 28.33 -12.34
N ASP A 29 0.95 29.20 -11.83
CA ASP A 29 0.47 30.36 -12.56
C ASP A 29 1.60 31.38 -12.80
N GLN A 30 1.69 31.87 -14.04
CA GLN A 30 2.63 32.94 -14.40
C GLN A 30 2.01 34.31 -14.12
N VAL A 31 2.79 35.20 -13.48
CA VAL A 31 2.41 36.58 -13.20
C VAL A 31 3.28 37.56 -14.00
N PRO A 32 2.71 38.58 -14.67
CA PRO A 32 3.50 39.60 -15.37
C PRO A 32 4.49 40.29 -14.44
N GLY A 33 5.77 40.34 -14.85
CA GLY A 33 6.84 40.96 -14.06
C GLY A 33 7.50 40.03 -13.02
N ALA A 34 7.01 38.79 -12.85
CA ALA A 34 7.74 37.76 -12.10
C ALA A 34 8.82 37.14 -12.99
N GLU A 35 10.04 36.99 -12.46
CA GLU A 35 11.16 36.37 -13.19
C GLU A 35 11.02 34.84 -13.30
N GLN A 36 10.32 34.21 -12.37
CA GLN A 36 10.16 32.75 -12.28
C GLN A 36 8.70 32.40 -11.96
N THR A 37 8.23 31.29 -12.53
CA THR A 37 6.95 30.67 -12.21
C THR A 37 7.08 29.83 -10.94
N GLY A 38 6.02 29.77 -10.12
CA GLY A 38 6.00 28.91 -8.94
C GLY A 38 5.89 27.41 -9.27
N ASP A 39 5.80 26.59 -8.23
CA ASP A 39 5.74 25.13 -8.34
C ASP A 39 4.33 24.59 -8.09
N ILE A 40 4.01 23.47 -8.73
CA ILE A 40 2.87 22.63 -8.32
C ILE A 40 3.39 21.52 -7.41
N VAL A 41 2.82 21.41 -6.20
CA VAL A 41 3.15 20.35 -5.24
C VAL A 41 1.97 19.41 -5.07
N PHE A 42 2.15 18.16 -5.47
CA PHE A 42 1.19 17.09 -5.26
C PHE A 42 1.47 16.42 -3.92
N HIS A 43 0.42 16.26 -3.11
CA HIS A 43 0.46 15.48 -1.88
C HIS A 43 -0.20 14.12 -2.13
N LEU A 44 0.54 13.05 -1.87
CA LEU A 44 0.00 11.70 -2.04
C LEU A 44 -0.92 11.37 -0.87
N VAL A 45 -2.14 10.96 -1.21
CA VAL A 45 -3.15 10.47 -0.27
C VAL A 45 -3.36 8.99 -0.54
N GLU A 46 -3.17 8.17 0.48
CA GLU A 46 -3.42 6.73 0.37
C GLU A 46 -4.93 6.48 0.43
N GLN A 47 -5.45 5.74 -0.55
CA GLN A 47 -6.86 5.37 -0.57
C GLN A 47 -7.06 4.10 0.28
N PRO A 48 -8.13 4.03 1.10
CA PRO A 48 -8.47 2.82 1.82
C PRO A 48 -8.66 1.63 0.85
N HIS A 49 -8.10 0.48 1.21
CA HIS A 49 -8.25 -0.76 0.45
C HIS A 49 -9.17 -1.73 1.19
N GLU A 50 -10.02 -2.47 0.47
CA GLU A 50 -11.03 -3.36 1.07
C GLU A 50 -10.41 -4.49 1.91
N VAL A 51 -9.25 -4.99 1.49
CA VAL A 51 -8.57 -6.13 2.10
C VAL A 51 -7.40 -5.72 2.99
N PHE A 52 -6.69 -4.65 2.63
CA PHE A 52 -5.37 -4.36 3.18
C PHE A 52 -5.39 -3.04 3.94
N GLN A 53 -4.76 -3.06 5.10
CA GLN A 53 -4.40 -1.87 5.85
C GLN A 53 -2.88 -1.79 5.90
N ARG A 54 -2.32 -0.74 5.32
CA ARG A 54 -0.88 -0.48 5.37
C ARG A 54 -0.48 0.09 6.73
N THR A 55 0.61 -0.43 7.28
CA THR A 55 1.28 0.12 8.47
C THR A 55 2.76 0.29 8.16
N GLY A 56 3.18 1.51 7.84
CA GLY A 56 4.54 1.78 7.36
C GLY A 56 4.83 1.04 6.05
N ASN A 57 5.70 0.04 6.10
CA ASN A 57 6.03 -0.81 4.95
C ASN A 57 5.38 -2.19 5.02
N ASP A 58 4.65 -2.50 6.08
CA ASP A 58 3.94 -3.76 6.22
C ASP A 58 2.49 -3.63 5.75
N LEU A 59 1.94 -4.74 5.23
CA LEU A 59 0.52 -4.87 4.90
C LEU A 59 -0.13 -5.81 5.91
N SER A 60 -1.28 -5.41 6.45
CA SER A 60 -2.11 -6.23 7.32
C SER A 60 -3.44 -6.52 6.64
N ALA A 61 -3.94 -7.74 6.82
CA ALA A 61 -5.23 -8.18 6.30
C ALA A 61 -5.90 -9.06 7.35
N LYS A 62 -7.24 -9.06 7.37
CA LYS A 62 -8.00 -9.99 8.21
C LYS A 62 -8.06 -11.34 7.51
N LEU A 63 -7.79 -12.40 8.26
CA LEU A 63 -7.90 -13.77 7.79
C LEU A 63 -8.98 -14.48 8.60
N ASP A 64 -10.08 -14.80 7.92
CA ASP A 64 -11.14 -15.62 8.49
C ASP A 64 -10.83 -17.09 8.29
N ILE A 65 -10.80 -17.83 9.41
CA ILE A 65 -10.58 -19.28 9.45
C ILE A 65 -11.72 -19.94 10.21
N THR A 66 -11.99 -21.19 9.87
CA THR A 66 -12.92 -22.01 10.63
C THR A 66 -12.29 -22.45 11.96
N LEU A 67 -13.13 -22.81 12.94
CA LEU A 67 -12.63 -23.40 14.19
C LEU A 67 -11.82 -24.67 13.95
N ALA A 68 -12.21 -25.47 12.95
CA ALA A 68 -11.46 -26.68 12.56
C ALA A 68 -10.05 -26.30 12.11
N GLU A 69 -9.91 -25.36 11.18
CA GLU A 69 -8.61 -24.86 10.70
C GLU A 69 -7.76 -24.27 11.84
N ALA A 70 -8.38 -23.58 12.80
CA ALA A 70 -7.67 -23.00 13.95
C ALA A 70 -7.08 -24.07 14.88
N LEU A 71 -7.73 -25.23 15.01
CA LEU A 71 -7.33 -26.32 15.91
C LEU A 71 -6.47 -27.39 15.23
N THR A 72 -6.72 -27.68 13.95
CA THR A 72 -6.05 -28.76 13.21
C THR A 72 -5.02 -28.25 12.21
N GLY A 73 -4.99 -26.94 11.97
CA GLY A 73 -4.19 -26.35 10.93
C GLY A 73 -4.85 -26.37 9.55
N PHE A 74 -4.19 -25.72 8.60
CA PHE A 74 -4.57 -25.61 7.20
C PHE A 74 -3.35 -25.37 6.31
N HIS A 75 -3.49 -25.75 5.04
CA HIS A 75 -2.53 -25.44 3.98
C HIS A 75 -3.29 -25.03 2.73
N ARG A 76 -3.38 -23.71 2.49
CA ARG A 76 -4.12 -23.15 1.35
C ARG A 76 -3.68 -21.72 1.04
N VAL A 77 -4.12 -21.24 -0.13
CA VAL A 77 -4.12 -19.81 -0.45
C VAL A 77 -5.12 -19.11 0.45
N VAL A 78 -4.65 -18.12 1.22
CA VAL A 78 -5.47 -17.41 2.21
C VAL A 78 -6.00 -16.08 1.70
N LEU A 79 -5.27 -15.41 0.80
CA LEU A 79 -5.67 -14.16 0.18
C LEU A 79 -4.91 -13.90 -1.13
N LYS A 80 -5.38 -12.93 -1.91
CA LYS A 80 -4.70 -12.41 -3.09
C LYS A 80 -3.95 -11.13 -2.73
N HIS A 81 -2.66 -11.06 -3.06
CA HIS A 81 -1.81 -9.89 -2.82
C HIS A 81 -2.10 -8.77 -3.83
N LEU A 82 -1.54 -7.58 -3.59
CA LEU A 82 -1.66 -6.41 -4.46
C LEU A 82 -1.06 -6.64 -5.86
N ASP A 83 -0.06 -7.51 -5.98
CA ASP A 83 0.52 -7.91 -7.27
C ASP A 83 -0.27 -9.01 -8.00
N GLY A 84 -1.36 -9.48 -7.38
CA GLY A 84 -2.25 -10.49 -7.90
C GLY A 84 -1.84 -11.94 -7.63
N ARG A 85 -0.70 -12.20 -7.00
CA ARG A 85 -0.33 -13.56 -6.54
C ARG A 85 -1.23 -14.01 -5.39
N GLY A 86 -1.46 -15.31 -5.30
CA GLY A 86 -2.05 -15.92 -4.11
C GLY A 86 -1.00 -16.10 -3.02
N ILE A 87 -1.32 -15.69 -1.80
CA ILE A 87 -0.48 -15.95 -0.63
C ILE A 87 -0.89 -17.29 -0.04
N GLU A 88 -0.01 -18.28 -0.16
CA GLU A 88 -0.17 -19.60 0.45
C GLU A 88 0.40 -19.58 1.87
N LEU A 89 -0.35 -20.17 2.81
CA LEU A 89 0.05 -20.27 4.20
C LEU A 89 -0.15 -21.70 4.69
N ASN A 90 0.90 -22.23 5.31
CA ASN A 90 0.89 -23.49 6.04
C ASN A 90 0.91 -23.20 7.55
N HIS A 91 -0.04 -23.72 8.30
CA HIS A 91 -0.07 -23.60 9.76
C HIS A 91 -0.73 -24.85 10.37
N PRO A 92 -0.26 -25.37 11.53
CA PRO A 92 0.91 -24.94 12.28
C PRO A 92 2.23 -25.43 11.67
N GLN A 93 3.33 -24.73 11.99
CA GLN A 93 4.68 -25.13 11.57
C GLN A 93 5.28 -26.19 12.51
N GLU A 94 4.79 -26.24 13.75
CA GLU A 94 5.21 -27.23 14.75
C GLU A 94 3.99 -27.98 15.29
N PRO A 95 4.14 -29.28 15.62
CA PRO A 95 3.05 -30.06 16.18
C PRO A 95 2.48 -29.47 17.48
N GLY A 96 1.15 -29.45 17.59
CA GLY A 96 0.44 -29.05 18.82
C GLY A 96 0.19 -27.55 18.99
N GLN A 97 0.60 -26.71 18.03
CA GLN A 97 0.23 -25.30 18.02
C GLN A 97 -1.21 -25.12 17.49
N ILE A 98 -1.93 -24.16 18.07
CA ILE A 98 -3.30 -23.77 17.67
C ILE A 98 -3.34 -22.26 17.46
N LEU A 99 -4.26 -21.78 16.62
CA LEU A 99 -4.50 -20.35 16.42
C LEU A 99 -5.55 -19.82 17.38
N ARG A 100 -5.27 -18.66 17.97
CA ARG A 100 -6.21 -17.94 18.83
C ARG A 100 -6.88 -16.79 18.08
N PRO A 101 -8.12 -16.43 18.41
CA PRO A 101 -8.74 -15.22 17.88
C PRO A 101 -7.89 -13.97 18.15
N GLY A 102 -7.62 -13.19 17.11
CA GLY A 102 -6.79 -11.98 17.18
C GLY A 102 -5.28 -12.22 17.14
N GLU A 103 -4.83 -13.48 17.03
CA GLU A 103 -3.43 -13.80 16.80
C GLU A 103 -2.98 -13.30 15.42
N VAL A 104 -1.74 -12.80 15.35
CA VAL A 104 -1.19 -12.20 14.13
C VAL A 104 -0.14 -13.12 13.53
N LEU A 105 -0.40 -13.57 12.30
CA LEU A 105 0.55 -14.36 11.52
C LEU A 105 1.36 -13.45 10.62
N LYS A 106 2.68 -13.45 10.82
CA LYS A 106 3.61 -12.64 10.03
C LYS A 106 4.20 -13.44 8.87
N ILE A 107 3.96 -12.95 7.66
CA ILE A 107 4.57 -13.49 6.44
C ILE A 107 5.67 -12.52 6.01
N ARG A 108 6.93 -12.98 6.06
CA ARG A 108 8.09 -12.13 5.74
C ARG A 108 8.16 -11.88 4.24
N GLY A 109 8.42 -10.64 3.84
CA GLY A 109 8.63 -10.26 2.44
C GLY A 109 7.36 -9.89 1.67
N GLU A 110 6.17 -10.04 2.26
CA GLU A 110 4.88 -9.77 1.60
C GLU A 110 4.30 -8.37 1.97
N GLY A 111 5.18 -7.42 2.28
CA GLY A 111 4.82 -6.02 2.55
C GLY A 111 4.87 -5.12 1.31
N MET A 112 4.93 -3.81 1.54
CA MET A 112 5.18 -2.80 0.52
C MET A 112 6.67 -2.73 0.17
N PRO A 113 7.03 -2.35 -1.07
CA PRO A 113 8.42 -2.06 -1.43
C PRO A 113 9.03 -0.98 -0.54
N LEU A 114 10.31 -1.15 -0.20
CA LEU A 114 11.08 -0.10 0.46
C LEU A 114 11.44 0.98 -0.56
N LYS A 115 11.36 2.24 -0.13
CA LYS A 115 11.83 3.41 -0.89
C LYS A 115 13.34 3.54 -0.78
#